data_AF-A0A2S4KQE3-F1
#
_entry.id   AF-A0A2S4KQE3-F1
#
_cell.length_a   1.000
_cell.length_b   1.000
_cell.length_c   1.000
_cell.angle_alpha   90.00
_cell.angle_beta   90.00
_cell.angle_gamma   90.00
#
_symmetry.space_group_name_H-M   'P 1'
#
loop_
_entity.id
_entity.type
_entity.pdbx_description
1 polymer ?
#
loop_
_entity_poly.entity_id
_entity_poly.type
_entity_poly.pdbx_seq_one_letter_code
_entity_poly.pdbx_strand_id
1 'polypeptide(L)'
;MAAWYEASGNPHAEYEGLFTDRNTTRHASQRRMVANLYSVTALRSMEDSVDECIGLYEKRLNELAASGEPFDLQFWIQSYAFDVISQLTLAKRLGLLEKGD
;
A
#
# COMPACT_ATOMS: atom_id res chain seq x y z
N MET A 1 -9.87 5.66 24.60
CA MET A 1 -9.49 5.11 23.27
C MET A 1 -9.65 6.24 22.25
N ALA A 2 -8.78 6.38 21.26
CA ALA A 2 -8.65 7.63 20.49
C ALA A 2 -9.64 7.72 19.30
N ALA A 3 -10.13 8.93 19.02
CA ALA A 3 -11.18 9.22 18.03
C ALA A 3 -10.81 8.88 16.56
N TRP A 4 -9.52 8.68 16.28
CA TRP A 4 -9.05 8.41 14.92
C TRP A 4 -9.56 7.07 14.34
N TYR A 5 -9.92 6.10 15.18
CA TYR A 5 -10.52 4.84 14.74
C TYR A 5 -11.91 5.00 14.12
N GLU A 6 -12.65 6.03 14.52
CA GLU A 6 -13.96 6.39 13.95
C GLU A 6 -13.78 7.15 12.62
N ALA A 7 -12.81 8.05 12.57
CA ALA A 7 -12.59 8.94 11.43
C ALA A 7 -12.17 8.23 10.14
N SER A 8 -11.49 7.09 10.24
CA SER A 8 -11.10 6.26 9.09
C SER A 8 -12.14 5.21 8.70
N GLY A 9 -13.24 5.10 9.46
CA GLY A 9 -14.35 4.18 9.18
C GLY A 9 -15.36 4.77 8.21
N ASN A 10 -16.12 3.89 7.55
CA ASN A 10 -17.29 4.30 6.79
C ASN A 10 -18.47 4.50 7.78
N PRO A 11 -18.99 5.72 7.96
CA PRO A 11 -20.07 5.99 8.92
C PRO A 11 -21.41 5.35 8.54
N HIS A 12 -21.53 4.84 7.30
CA HIS A 12 -22.72 4.17 6.78
C HIS A 12 -22.52 2.68 6.51
N ALA A 13 -21.37 2.10 6.88
CA ALA A 13 -21.15 0.68 6.66
C ALA A 13 -21.95 -0.16 7.67
N GLU A 14 -22.64 -1.19 7.15
CA GLU A 14 -23.32 -2.18 7.99
C GLU A 14 -22.34 -3.02 8.84
N TYR A 15 -21.07 -3.07 8.43
CA TYR A 15 -20.00 -3.82 9.11
C TYR A 15 -18.72 -2.98 9.21
N GLU A 16 -18.07 -3.02 10.37
CA GLU A 16 -16.74 -2.44 10.55
C GLU A 16 -15.69 -3.27 9.80
N GLY A 17 -14.77 -2.59 9.11
CA GLY A 17 -13.70 -3.23 8.37
C GLY A 17 -12.53 -3.63 9.26
N LEU A 18 -11.60 -4.43 8.72
CA LEU A 18 -10.44 -4.97 9.45
C LEU A 18 -9.66 -3.93 10.27
N PHE A 19 -9.55 -2.68 9.80
CA PHE A 19 -8.77 -1.64 10.46
C PHE A 19 -9.56 -0.81 11.47
N THR A 20 -10.89 -0.83 11.39
CA THR A 20 -11.80 0.01 12.19
C THR A 20 -12.66 -0.80 13.15
N ASP A 21 -12.61 -2.13 13.06
CA ASP A 21 -13.36 -3.04 13.91
C ASP A 21 -12.92 -2.98 15.37
N ARG A 22 -13.87 -2.61 16.24
CA ARG A 22 -13.67 -2.47 17.68
C ARG A 22 -13.99 -3.73 18.46
N ASN A 23 -14.71 -4.67 17.85
CA ASN A 23 -15.03 -5.95 18.47
C ASN A 23 -13.83 -6.90 18.32
N THR A 24 -13.18 -7.21 19.43
CA THR A 24 -11.96 -8.03 19.43
C THR A 24 -12.16 -9.42 18.82
N THR A 25 -13.31 -10.06 19.01
CA THR A 25 -13.63 -11.37 18.45
C THR A 25 -13.81 -11.30 16.93
N ARG A 26 -14.53 -10.29 16.43
CA ARG A 26 -14.77 -10.09 15.00
C ARG A 26 -13.49 -9.66 14.29
N HIS A 27 -12.75 -8.71 14.85
CA HIS A 27 -11.43 -8.29 14.37
C HIS A 27 -10.44 -9.47 14.31
N ALA A 28 -10.42 -10.34 15.33
CA ALA A 28 -9.58 -11.54 15.32
C ALA A 28 -9.96 -12.51 14.19
N SER A 29 -11.25 -12.68 13.92
CA SER A 29 -11.76 -13.47 12.79
C SER A 29 -11.32 -12.86 11.46
N GLN A 30 -11.54 -11.55 11.26
CA GLN A 30 -11.15 -10.83 10.05
C GLN A 30 -9.63 -10.88 9.81
N ARG A 31 -8.82 -10.66 10.85
CA ARG A 31 -7.37 -10.79 10.77
C ARG A 31 -6.93 -12.17 10.36
N ARG A 32 -7.55 -13.22 10.88
CA ARG A 32 -7.19 -14.61 10.55
C ARG A 32 -7.38 -14.90 9.06
N MET A 33 -8.35 -14.27 8.41
CA MET A 33 -8.58 -14.45 6.96
C MET A 33 -7.41 -13.94 6.10
N VAL A 34 -6.74 -12.87 6.52
CA VAL A 34 -5.64 -12.25 5.75
C VAL A 34 -4.24 -12.59 6.28
N ALA A 35 -4.13 -13.16 7.47
CA ALA A 35 -2.84 -13.39 8.15
C ALA A 35 -1.84 -14.22 7.32
N ASN A 36 -2.32 -15.19 6.51
CA ASN A 36 -1.44 -16.02 5.69
C ASN A 36 -0.65 -15.23 4.64
N LEU A 37 -1.21 -14.13 4.12
CA LEU A 37 -0.55 -13.24 3.15
C LEU A 37 0.67 -12.52 3.77
N TYR A 38 0.71 -12.41 5.09
CA TYR A 38 1.79 -11.78 5.85
C TYR A 38 2.74 -12.79 6.50
N SER A 39 2.65 -14.08 6.14
CA SER A 39 3.62 -15.08 6.58
C SER A 39 4.98 -14.88 5.92
N VAL A 40 6.07 -15.28 6.56
CA VAL A 40 7.44 -15.14 5.99
C VAL A 40 7.54 -15.79 4.60
N THR A 41 6.90 -16.94 4.40
CA THR A 41 6.88 -17.62 3.10
C THR A 41 6.14 -16.82 2.03
N ALA A 42 4.99 -16.24 2.38
CA ALA A 42 4.23 -15.39 1.45
C ALA A 42 4.98 -14.09 1.15
N LEU A 43 5.53 -13.42 2.16
CA LEU A 43 6.33 -12.22 1.98
C LEU A 43 7.54 -12.47 1.07
N ARG A 44 8.23 -13.60 1.23
CA ARG A 44 9.34 -13.96 0.35
C ARG A 44 8.92 -14.13 -1.11
N SER A 45 7.71 -14.64 -1.35
CA SER A 45 7.17 -14.72 -2.73
C SER A 45 6.76 -13.35 -3.31
N MET A 46 6.62 -12.33 -2.47
CA MET A 46 6.30 -10.96 -2.85
C MET A 46 7.53 -10.09 -3.10
N GLU A 47 8.72 -10.50 -2.62
CA GLU A 47 9.98 -9.74 -2.71
C GLU A 47 10.25 -9.25 -4.14
N ASP A 48 10.26 -10.17 -5.12
CA ASP A 48 10.55 -9.83 -6.53
C ASP A 48 9.62 -8.72 -7.08
N SER A 49 8.34 -8.73 -6.67
CA SER A 49 7.35 -7.73 -7.10
C SER A 49 7.59 -6.37 -6.46
N VAL A 50 8.05 -6.34 -5.22
CA VAL A 50 8.41 -5.10 -4.51
C VAL A 50 9.71 -4.55 -5.08
N ASP A 51 10.69 -5.41 -5.35
CA ASP A 51 11.99 -5.03 -5.92
C ASP A 51 11.83 -4.39 -7.31
N GLU A 52 10.92 -4.90 -8.16
CA GLU A 52 10.58 -4.25 -9.43
C GLU A 52 10.08 -2.81 -9.22
N CYS A 53 9.17 -2.61 -8.27
CA CYS A 53 8.62 -1.29 -7.97
C CYS A 53 9.68 -0.34 -7.39
N ILE A 54 10.58 -0.86 -6.54
CA ILE A 54 11.71 -0.10 -5.99
C ILE A 54 12.64 0.36 -7.12
N GLY A 55 13.03 -0.55 -8.02
CA GLY A 55 13.91 -0.20 -9.14
C GLY A 55 13.33 0.89 -10.06
N LEU A 56 12.02 0.86 -10.29
CA LEU A 56 11.32 1.91 -11.04
C LEU A 56 11.28 3.24 -10.29
N TYR A 57 11.00 3.20 -8.99
CA TYR A 57 10.98 4.39 -8.14
C TYR A 57 12.36 5.05 -8.06
N GLU A 58 13.42 4.27 -7.84
CA GLU A 58 14.81 4.74 -7.85
C GLU A 58 15.20 5.37 -9.19
N LYS A 59 14.82 4.73 -10.31
CA LYS A 59 15.05 5.29 -11.64
C LYS A 59 14.40 6.67 -11.79
N ARG A 60 13.14 6.81 -11.38
CA ARG A 60 12.43 8.11 -11.45
C ARG A 60 13.05 9.16 -10.55
N LEU A 61 13.41 8.81 -9.32
CA LEU A 61 14.10 9.74 -8.41
C LEU A 61 15.45 10.20 -8.98
N ASN A 62 16.22 9.33 -9.63
CA ASN A 62 17.47 9.69 -10.28
C ASN A 62 17.25 10.64 -11.47
N GLU A 63 16.22 10.41 -12.29
CA GLU A 63 15.85 11.29 -13.41
C GLU A 63 15.43 12.69 -12.89
N LEU A 64 14.63 12.75 -11.83
CA LEU A 64 14.19 13.99 -11.20
C LEU A 64 15.37 14.73 -10.57
N ALA A 65 16.24 14.03 -9.84
CA ALA A 65 17.44 14.62 -9.25
C ALA A 65 18.39 15.19 -10.31
N ALA A 66 18.53 14.51 -11.45
CA ALA A 66 19.35 14.97 -12.57
C ALA A 66 18.78 16.21 -13.26
N SER A 67 17.47 16.44 -13.20
CA SER A 67 16.85 17.64 -13.77
C SER A 67 17.22 18.92 -13.01
N GLY A 68 17.56 18.80 -11.72
CA GLY A 68 17.85 19.95 -10.84
C GLY A 68 16.61 20.75 -10.42
N GLU A 69 15.43 20.34 -10.86
CA GLU A 69 14.16 20.99 -10.54
C GLU A 69 13.54 20.43 -9.26
N PRO A 70 12.83 21.25 -8.47
CA PRO A 70 12.02 20.76 -7.37
C PRO A 70 10.96 19.77 -7.85
N PHE A 71 10.75 18.70 -7.09
CA PHE A 71 9.69 17.72 -7.37
C PHE A 71 8.89 17.40 -6.11
N ASP A 72 7.64 16.98 -6.28
CA ASP A 72 6.76 16.60 -5.19
C ASP A 72 7.05 15.17 -4.71
N LEU A 73 7.88 15.04 -3.67
CA LEU A 73 8.20 13.75 -3.06
C LEU A 73 6.95 13.02 -2.54
N GLN A 74 5.94 13.74 -2.05
CA GLN A 74 4.72 13.13 -1.53
C GLN A 74 3.94 12.44 -2.65
N PHE A 75 3.84 13.05 -3.82
CA PHE A 75 3.25 12.42 -4.99
C PHE A 75 4.00 11.14 -5.39
N TRP A 76 5.33 11.21 -5.51
CA TRP A 76 6.13 10.07 -5.97
C TRP A 76 6.11 8.89 -5.00
N ILE A 77 6.18 9.13 -3.69
CA ILE A 77 6.11 8.06 -2.68
C ILE A 77 4.70 7.44 -2.62
N GLN A 78 3.64 8.23 -2.83
CA GLN A 78 2.28 7.72 -2.91
C GLN A 78 2.07 6.86 -4.16
N SER A 79 2.57 7.31 -5.31
CA SER A 79 2.56 6.53 -6.56
C SER A 79 3.28 5.19 -6.41
N TYR A 80 4.45 5.18 -5.74
CA TYR A 80 5.14 3.94 -5.37
C TYR A 80 4.27 3.03 -4.50
N ALA A 81 3.70 3.55 -3.41
CA ALA A 81 2.88 2.76 -2.50
C ALA A 81 1.67 2.12 -3.19
N PHE A 82 1.00 2.86 -4.08
CA PHE A 82 -0.13 2.35 -4.85
C PHE A 82 0.28 1.27 -5.85
N ASP A 83 1.37 1.46 -6.59
CA ASP A 83 1.87 0.45 -7.55
C ASP A 83 2.33 -0.83 -6.84
N VAL A 84 2.97 -0.73 -5.66
CA VAL A 84 3.34 -1.90 -4.85
C VAL A 84 2.09 -2.65 -4.40
N ILE A 85 1.12 -1.98 -3.78
CA ILE A 85 -0.10 -2.64 -3.29
C ILE A 85 -0.86 -3.28 -4.45
N SER A 86 -0.97 -2.62 -5.60
CA SER A 86 -1.66 -3.18 -6.75
C SER A 86 -0.90 -4.37 -7.36
N GLN A 87 0.43 -4.30 -7.42
CA GLN A 87 1.24 -5.42 -7.90
C GLN A 87 1.07 -6.65 -6.99
N LEU A 88 1.07 -6.45 -5.67
CA LEU A 88 0.91 -7.54 -4.70
C LEU A 88 -0.50 -8.14 -4.67
N THR A 89 -1.53 -7.31 -4.87
CA THR A 89 -2.94 -7.75 -4.74
C THR A 89 -3.57 -8.19 -6.06
N LEU A 90 -3.18 -7.58 -7.18
CA LEU A 90 -3.77 -7.78 -8.51
C LEU A 90 -2.79 -8.37 -9.52
N ALA A 91 -1.54 -8.66 -9.11
CA ALA A 91 -0.44 -9.07 -10.01
C ALA A 91 -0.21 -8.06 -11.16
N LYS A 92 -0.55 -6.78 -10.94
CA LYS A 92 -0.46 -5.72 -11.94
C LYS A 92 -0.25 -4.34 -11.29
N ARG A 93 0.73 -3.58 -11.80
CA ARG A 93 0.94 -2.16 -11.48
C ARG A 93 -0.17 -1.28 -12.08
N LEU A 94 -0.57 -0.23 -11.37
CA LEU A 94 -1.46 0.81 -11.91
C LEU A 94 -0.72 1.70 -12.93
N GLY A 95 0.61 1.73 -12.84
CA GLY A 95 1.50 2.48 -13.73
C GLY A 95 1.64 3.93 -13.32
N LEU A 96 1.45 4.24 -12.03
CA LEU A 96 1.54 5.61 -11.52
C LEU A 96 2.98 6.11 -11.54
N LEU A 97 3.95 5.23 -11.24
CA LEU A 97 5.38 5.53 -11.36
C LEU A 97 5.84 5.78 -12.81
N GLU A 98 5.10 5.24 -13.79
CA GLU A 98 5.42 5.41 -15.20
C GLU A 98 4.84 6.70 -15.78
N LYS A 99 3.62 7.04 -15.36
CA LYS A 99 2.87 8.21 -15.86
C LYS A 99 3.39 9.54 -15.33
N GLY A 100 3.71 9.63 -14.04
CA GLY A 100 4.21 10.86 -13.43
C GLY A 100 3.24 12.05 -13.45
N ASP A 101 1.94 11.79 -13.68
CA ASP A 101 0.85 12.78 -13.81
C ASP A 101 -0.20 12.59 -12.69
#